data_AF-A0A412I7F0-F1
#
_entry.id   AF-A0A412I7F0-F1
#
_cell.length_a   1.000
_cell.length_b   1.000
_cell.length_c   1.000
_cell.angle_alpha   90.00
_cell.angle_beta   90.00
_cell.angle_gamma   90.00
#
_symmetry.space_group_name_H-M   'P 1'
#
loop_
_entity.id
_entity.type
_entity.pdbx_description
1 polymer ?
#
loop_
_entity_poly.entity_id
_entity_poly.type
_entity_poly.pdbx_seq_one_letter_code
_entity_poly.pdbx_strand_id
1 'polypeptide(L)'
;MGKLLSNQYRYYVIGTNFYKTRCNLPEGNHKRTIQTFYSHDPLAKTAKLAGFKMCWIDFSSLEEGTEIKRRADAYTYMGTLGERYSIMNRFLPPSYRMFQPPTTLYDSMIYVSNASPTKIIE
;
A
#
# COMPACT_ATOMS: atom_id res chain seq x y z
N MET A 1 0.55 -11.62 12.51
CA MET A 1 -0.26 -12.76 12.04
C MET A 1 0.31 -13.38 10.77
N GLY A 2 0.49 -12.63 9.66
CA GLY A 2 0.97 -13.17 8.38
C GLY A 2 2.23 -14.05 8.46
N LYS A 3 3.25 -13.63 9.23
CA LYS A 3 4.48 -14.43 9.43
C LYS A 3 4.27 -15.78 10.13
N LEU A 4 3.26 -15.89 11.01
CA LEU A 4 2.92 -17.17 11.64
C LEU A 4 2.24 -18.09 10.63
N LEU A 5 1.35 -17.53 9.80
CA LEU A 5 0.65 -18.27 8.74
C LEU A 5 1.62 -18.79 7.69
N SER A 6 2.59 -17.97 7.24
CA SER A 6 3.62 -18.38 6.28
C SER A 6 4.55 -19.47 6.81
N ASN A 7 4.76 -19.54 8.13
CA ASN A 7 5.61 -20.56 8.73
C ASN A 7 4.89 -21.92 8.88
N GLN A 8 3.57 -21.92 9.01
CA GLN A 8 2.78 -23.11 9.28
C GLN A 8 2.11 -23.70 8.02
N TYR A 9 1.85 -22.87 7.03
CA TYR A 9 1.07 -23.24 5.85
C TYR A 9 1.70 -22.72 4.56
N ARG A 10 1.28 -23.31 3.43
CA ARG A 10 1.48 -22.71 2.11
C ARG A 10 0.54 -21.51 1.99
N TYR A 11 1.03 -20.35 2.43
CA TYR A 11 0.25 -19.13 2.56
C TYR A 11 0.68 -18.11 1.51
N TYR A 12 -0.25 -17.72 0.64
CA TYR A 12 -0.02 -16.72 -0.40
C TYR A 12 -0.53 -15.35 0.08
N VAL A 13 0.33 -14.34 0.05
CA VAL A 13 0.10 -13.03 0.64
C VAL A 13 -0.15 -11.99 -0.46
N ILE A 14 -1.35 -11.43 -0.47
CA ILE A 14 -1.73 -10.33 -1.37
C ILE A 14 -1.74 -9.03 -0.58
N GLY A 15 -0.87 -8.10 -0.97
CA GLY A 15 -0.83 -6.74 -0.44
C GLY A 15 -1.76 -5.79 -1.21
N THR A 16 -2.05 -4.64 -0.62
CA THR A 16 -2.69 -3.52 -1.31
C THR A 16 -1.87 -2.25 -1.13
N ASN A 17 -1.68 -1.49 -2.20
CA ASN A 17 -1.08 -0.16 -2.12
C ASN A 17 -1.82 0.82 -3.04
N PHE A 18 -1.62 2.12 -2.81
CA PHE A 18 -2.29 3.18 -3.55
C PHE A 18 -1.28 4.19 -4.10
N TYR A 19 -1.59 4.85 -5.22
CA TYR A 19 -0.83 6.06 -5.59
C TYR A 19 -1.30 7.25 -4.73
N LYS A 20 -2.61 7.52 -4.74
CA LYS A 20 -3.29 8.51 -3.91
C LYS A 20 -4.48 7.86 -3.20
N THR A 21 -4.72 8.21 -1.95
CA THR A 21 -5.94 7.82 -1.23
C THR A 21 -6.55 9.01 -0.52
N ARG A 22 -7.88 9.05 -0.46
CA ARG A 22 -8.63 9.74 0.59
C ARG A 22 -9.09 8.65 1.55
N CYS A 23 -8.51 8.59 2.74
CA CYS A 23 -8.79 7.54 3.71
C CYS A 23 -9.62 8.09 4.86
N ASN A 24 -10.54 7.26 5.35
CA ASN A 24 -11.34 7.55 6.52
C ASN A 24 -10.58 7.06 7.76
N LEU A 25 -10.14 7.99 8.61
CA LEU A 25 -9.27 7.71 9.75
C LEU A 25 -9.91 8.18 11.05
N PRO A 26 -9.61 7.53 12.19
CA PRO A 26 -10.13 7.95 13.47
C PRO A 26 -9.63 9.36 13.82
N GLU A 27 -10.52 10.15 14.38
CA GLU A 27 -10.27 11.41 15.04
C GLU A 27 -10.71 11.24 16.51
N GLY A 28 -10.14 12.02 17.44
CA GLY A 28 -10.50 11.92 18.85
C GLY A 28 -12.02 11.97 19.09
N ASN A 29 -12.47 11.45 20.23
CA ASN A 29 -13.89 11.39 20.62
C ASN A 29 -14.78 10.59 19.64
N HIS A 30 -14.31 9.42 19.18
CA HIS A 30 -15.05 8.49 18.30
C HIS A 30 -15.48 9.08 16.95
N LYS A 31 -14.95 10.26 16.58
CA LYS A 31 -15.20 10.87 15.28
C LYS A 31 -14.28 10.27 14.24
N ARG A 32 -14.62 10.50 12.97
CA ARG A 32 -13.77 10.10 11.86
C ARG A 32 -13.58 11.25 10.90
N THR A 33 -12.38 11.36 10.35
CA THR A 33 -11.98 12.39 9.40
C THR A 33 -11.56 11.77 8.07
N ILE A 34 -11.75 12.49 6.97
CA ILE A 34 -11.22 12.12 5.66
C ILE A 34 -9.91 12.85 5.43
N GLN A 35 -8.82 12.10 5.22
CA GLN A 35 -7.48 12.65 5.02
C GLN A 35 -6.87 12.12 3.72
N THR A 36 -6.03 12.93 3.07
CA THR A 36 -5.42 12.57 1.78
C THR A 36 -3.96 12.18 1.94
N PHE A 37 -3.56 11.06 1.35
CA PHE A 37 -2.18 10.56 1.39
C PHE A 37 -1.70 10.08 0.04
N TYR A 38 -0.38 10.02 -0.11
CA TYR A 38 0.33 9.41 -1.24
C TYR A 38 1.34 8.41 -0.69
N SER A 39 1.42 7.21 -1.28
CA SER A 39 2.40 6.19 -0.86
C SER A 39 3.83 6.56 -1.27
N HIS A 40 3.96 7.22 -2.43
CA HIS A 40 5.22 7.45 -3.16
C HIS A 40 5.88 6.16 -3.68
N ASP A 41 5.13 5.07 -3.78
CA ASP A 41 5.61 3.86 -4.45
C ASP A 41 5.73 4.11 -5.97
N PRO A 42 6.93 3.92 -6.57
CA PRO A 42 7.12 4.01 -8.01
C PRO A 42 6.20 3.08 -8.80
N LEU A 43 5.93 1.86 -8.33
CA LEU A 43 5.04 0.91 -9.01
C LEU A 43 3.60 1.43 -9.03
N ALA A 44 3.12 1.99 -7.91
CA ALA A 44 1.80 2.62 -7.84
C ALA A 44 1.70 3.84 -8.78
N LYS A 45 2.76 4.66 -8.83
CA LYS A 45 2.83 5.81 -9.73
C LYS A 45 2.84 5.38 -11.20
N THR A 46 3.62 4.36 -11.55
CA THR A 46 3.71 3.82 -12.91
C THR A 46 2.37 3.24 -13.35
N ALA A 47 1.70 2.44 -12.50
CA ALA A 47 0.37 1.92 -12.79
C ALA A 47 -0.63 3.05 -13.11
N LYS A 48 -0.61 4.13 -12.33
CA LYS A 48 -1.43 5.33 -12.56
C LYS A 48 -1.08 6.03 -13.88
N LEU A 49 0.20 6.20 -14.18
CA LEU A 49 0.66 6.83 -15.43
C LEU A 49 0.35 5.99 -16.66
N ALA A 50 0.35 4.67 -16.53
CA ALA A 50 -0.09 3.74 -17.56
C ALA A 50 -1.62 3.71 -17.75
N GLY A 51 -2.38 4.51 -17.00
CA GLY A 51 -3.83 4.65 -17.15
C GLY A 51 -4.66 3.62 -16.39
N PHE A 52 -4.03 2.72 -15.62
CA PHE A 52 -4.77 1.75 -14.82
C PHE A 52 -5.47 2.45 -13.64
N LYS A 53 -6.77 2.21 -13.48
CA LYS A 53 -7.49 2.58 -12.24
C LYS A 53 -7.07 1.69 -11.09
N MET A 54 -6.91 0.41 -11.38
CA MET A 54 -6.43 -0.63 -10.49
C MET A 54 -5.70 -1.68 -11.32
N CYS A 55 -4.63 -2.25 -10.79
CA CYS A 55 -3.97 -3.43 -11.38
C CYS A 55 -3.50 -4.37 -10.28
N TRP A 56 -3.28 -5.63 -10.66
CA TRP A 56 -2.69 -6.64 -9.80
C TRP A 56 -1.37 -7.09 -10.43
N ILE A 57 -0.33 -7.16 -9.62
CA ILE A 57 1.00 -7.63 -10.04
C ILE A 57 1.33 -8.84 -9.18
N ASP A 58 1.43 -9.99 -9.83
CA ASP A 58 2.07 -11.17 -9.26
C ASP A 58 3.59 -11.01 -9.40
N PHE A 59 4.31 -10.94 -8.28
CA PHE A 59 5.74 -10.70 -8.31
C PHE A 59 6.52 -11.92 -8.82
N SER A 60 5.94 -13.12 -8.73
CA SER A 60 6.55 -14.34 -9.25
C SER A 60 6.51 -14.43 -10.78
N SER A 61 5.60 -13.68 -11.42
CA SER A 61 5.47 -13.65 -12.89
C SER A 61 6.34 -12.58 -13.54
N LEU A 62 7.09 -11.79 -12.78
CA LEU A 62 7.95 -10.74 -13.31
C LEU A 62 9.26 -11.34 -13.83
N GLU A 63 9.59 -11.03 -15.09
CA GLU A 63 10.83 -11.50 -15.70
C GLU A 63 12.05 -10.81 -15.07
N GLU A 64 13.07 -11.61 -14.76
CA GLU A 64 14.33 -11.15 -14.18
C GLU A 64 15.06 -10.16 -15.09
N GLY A 65 15.73 -9.18 -14.49
CA GLY A 65 16.45 -8.15 -15.23
C GLY A 65 15.58 -7.02 -15.83
N THR A 66 14.25 -7.17 -15.85
CA THR A 66 13.34 -6.09 -16.25
C THR A 66 13.32 -4.96 -15.22
N GLU A 67 13.02 -3.74 -15.67
CA GLU A 67 12.95 -2.58 -14.76
C GLU A 67 11.81 -2.73 -13.74
N ILE A 68 10.69 -3.35 -14.13
CA ILE A 68 9.57 -3.58 -13.20
C ILE A 68 9.97 -4.55 -12.07
N LYS A 69 10.72 -5.62 -12.38
CA LYS A 69 11.25 -6.55 -11.39
C LYS A 69 12.24 -5.85 -10.45
N ARG A 70 13.19 -5.08 -11.01
CA ARG A 70 14.13 -4.27 -10.21
C ARG A 70 13.42 -3.32 -9.25
N ARG A 71 12.32 -2.68 -9.68
CA ARG A 71 11.53 -1.79 -8.82
C ARG A 71 10.76 -2.54 -7.74
N ALA A 72 10.26 -3.74 -8.04
CA ALA A 72 9.57 -4.59 -7.07
C ALA A 72 10.53 -5.12 -5.97
N ASP A 73 11.78 -5.37 -6.31
CA ASP A 73 12.80 -5.84 -5.35
C ASP A 73 13.59 -4.70 -4.68
N ALA A 74 13.43 -3.47 -5.14
CA ALA A 74 14.07 -2.31 -4.54
C ALA A 74 13.34 -1.86 -3.27
N TYR A 75 14.10 -1.34 -2.30
CA TYR A 75 13.52 -0.65 -1.16
C TYR A 75 12.70 0.55 -1.63
N THR A 76 11.45 0.60 -1.21
CA THR A 76 10.53 1.68 -1.55
C THR A 76 9.63 2.01 -0.36
N TYR A 77 8.98 3.17 -0.43
CA TYR A 77 7.95 3.53 0.52
C TYR A 77 6.59 3.00 0.05
N MET A 78 5.96 2.18 0.88
CA MET A 78 4.59 1.71 0.70
C MET A 78 3.66 2.37 1.72
N GLY A 79 2.44 2.71 1.32
CA GLY A 79 1.48 3.33 2.22
C GLY A 79 0.98 2.34 3.27
N THR A 80 1.07 2.71 4.55
CA THR A 80 0.49 1.97 5.67
C THR A 80 -0.32 2.94 6.53
N LEU A 81 -1.64 2.87 6.37
CA LEU A 81 -2.59 3.67 7.13
C LEU A 81 -3.38 2.73 8.02
N GLY A 82 -3.42 3.03 9.32
CA GLY A 82 -4.13 2.22 10.29
C GLY A 82 -4.88 3.08 11.30
N GLU A 83 -5.58 2.42 12.22
CA GLU A 83 -6.44 3.06 13.22
C GLU A 83 -5.68 3.82 14.33
N ARG A 84 -4.35 3.84 14.29
CA ARG A 84 -3.51 4.66 15.18
C ARG A 84 -3.13 6.01 14.56
N TYR A 85 -3.96 6.52 13.66
CA TYR A 85 -3.71 7.80 13.00
C TYR A 85 -3.56 8.94 14.01
N SER A 86 -2.54 9.76 13.81
CA SER A 86 -2.37 11.06 14.46
C SER A 86 -2.21 12.14 13.40
N ILE A 87 -2.68 13.36 13.66
CA ILE A 87 -2.50 14.48 12.73
C ILE A 87 -1.02 14.77 12.43
N MET A 88 -0.12 14.42 13.35
CA MET A 88 1.33 14.47 13.13
C MET A 88 1.79 13.58 11.96
N ASN A 89 1.04 12.52 11.65
CA ASN A 89 1.37 11.62 10.56
C ASN A 89 1.28 12.31 9.18
N ARG A 90 0.54 13.41 9.09
CA ARG A 90 0.46 14.23 7.87
C ARG A 90 1.79 14.94 7.57
N PHE A 91 2.53 15.30 8.62
CA PHE A 91 3.75 16.10 8.50
C PHE A 91 5.02 15.24 8.47
N LEU A 92 4.95 13.99 8.94
CA LEU A 92 6.07 13.07 8.97
C LEU A 92 5.82 11.87 8.05
N PRO A 93 6.25 11.90 6.78
CA PRO A 93 6.05 10.79 5.84
C PRO A 93 6.42 9.38 6.35
N PRO A 94 7.49 9.18 7.16
CA PRO A 94 7.81 7.87 7.71
C PRO A 94 6.74 7.29 8.66
N SER A 95 5.89 8.14 9.26
CA SER A 95 4.87 7.71 10.23
C SER A 95 3.75 6.86 9.64
N TYR A 96 3.55 6.90 8.32
CA TYR A 96 2.52 6.12 7.61
C TYR A 96 3.09 5.42 6.38
N ARG A 97 4.42 5.34 6.25
CA ARG A 97 5.07 4.67 5.12
C ARG A 97 6.01 3.61 5.64
N MET A 98 5.87 2.41 5.09
CA MET A 98 6.78 1.30 5.34
C MET A 98 7.89 1.32 4.30
N PHE A 99 9.14 1.23 4.73
CA PHE A 99 10.30 1.20 3.83
C PHE A 99 10.88 -0.21 3.72
N GLN A 100 10.49 -0.94 2.68
CA GLN A 100 10.89 -2.33 2.43
C GLN A 100 10.62 -2.66 0.94
N PRO A 101 11.32 -3.62 0.31
CA PRO A 101 10.89 -4.18 -0.97
C PRO A 101 9.52 -4.86 -0.87
N PRO A 102 8.57 -4.56 -1.79
CA PRO A 102 7.28 -5.23 -1.86
C PRO A 102 7.39 -6.76 -1.86
N THR A 103 8.35 -7.31 -2.62
CA THR A 103 8.56 -8.76 -2.78
C THR A 103 9.05 -9.45 -1.51
N THR A 104 9.56 -8.72 -0.50
CA THR A 104 9.90 -9.31 0.79
C THR A 104 8.68 -9.54 1.68
N LEU A 105 7.59 -8.82 1.44
CA LEU A 105 6.41 -8.82 2.31
C LEU A 105 5.20 -9.50 1.69
N TYR A 106 5.11 -9.50 0.37
CA TYR A 106 3.94 -9.96 -0.36
C TYR A 106 4.37 -10.79 -1.58
N ASP A 107 3.60 -11.82 -1.90
CA ASP A 107 3.77 -12.58 -3.15
C ASP A 107 3.18 -11.81 -4.34
N SER A 108 2.15 -11.00 -4.08
CA SER A 108 1.57 -10.11 -5.08
C SER A 108 0.96 -8.87 -4.46
N MET A 109 0.68 -7.86 -5.28
CA MET A 109 0.11 -6.60 -4.81
C MET A 109 -0.95 -6.05 -5.76
N ILE A 110 -2.05 -5.59 -5.17
CA ILE A 110 -3.08 -4.79 -5.85
C ILE A 110 -2.72 -3.31 -5.69
N TYR A 111 -2.55 -2.63 -6.81
CA TYR A 111 -2.29 -1.18 -6.86
C TYR A 111 -3.55 -0.43 -7.25
N VAL A 112 -3.94 0.58 -6.46
CA VAL A 112 -5.09 1.45 -6.72
C VAL A 112 -4.63 2.87 -6.99
N SER A 113 -4.98 3.42 -8.14
CA SER A 113 -4.50 4.75 -8.54
C SER A 113 -5.06 5.88 -7.67
N ASN A 114 -6.37 5.88 -7.45
CA ASN A 114 -7.05 6.83 -6.57
C ASN A 114 -8.08 6.08 -5.72
N ALA A 115 -7.76 5.83 -4.45
CA ALA A 115 -8.69 5.22 -3.51
C ALA A 115 -9.60 6.26 -2.84
N SER A 116 -10.85 5.86 -2.61
CA SER A 116 -11.89 6.70 -2.01
C SER A 116 -12.17 6.29 -0.57
N PRO A 117 -12.71 7.19 0.27
CA PRO A 117 -13.01 6.87 1.66
C PRO A 117 -14.13 5.84 1.74
N THR A 118 -14.02 4.91 2.68
CA THR A 118 -15.13 4.03 3.03
C THR A 118 -16.29 4.85 3.56
N LYS A 119 -17.50 4.57 3.05
CA LYS A 119 -18.74 5.14 3.57
C LYS A 119 -19.03 4.52 4.95
N ILE A 120 -19.08 5.36 5.97
CA ILE A 120 -19.55 4.95 7.31
C ILE A 120 -21.08 5.01 7.28
N ILE A 121 -21.72 3.95 7.73
CA ILE A 121 -23.17 3.91 7.95
C ILE A 121 -23.37 4.26 9.43
N GLU A 122 -24.21 5.27 9.69
CA GLU A 122 -24.63 5.67 11.03
C GLU A 122 -25.78 4.78 11.53
#